data_AF-I3S585-F1
#
_entry.id   AF-I3S585-F1
#
_cell.length_a   1.000
_cell.length_b   1.000
_cell.length_c   1.000
_cell.angle_alpha   90.00
_cell.angle_beta   90.00
_cell.angle_gamma   90.00
#
_symmetry.space_group_name_H-M   'P 1'
#
loop_
_entity.id
_entity.type
_entity.pdbx_description
1 polymer ?
#
loop_
_entity_poly.entity_id
_entity_poly.type
_entity_poly.pdbx_seq_one_letter_code
_entity_poly.pdbx_strand_id
1 'polypeptide(L)'
;MLKVICNQRDRFRTRLRETEEEIRQLKEKIGVLTVELEKTKADNVKLYGKIRYVQDYSLEKVVSRGSKKYAEDVESGFASDVESKYKKIYEDDINPFAAFSKKERDQRYKELGFRDRITLSSGRFLLGNKYARTFAFFYTIGLHVLVFTCLYRMSALSYLSNGPEEFLIGEKNVDLPRAP
;
A
#
# COMPACT_ATOMS: atom_id res chain seq x y z
N MET A 1 -30.84 16.89 47.29
CA MET A 1 -30.64 16.51 45.87
C MET A 1 -29.42 17.19 45.24
N LEU A 2 -29.32 18.54 45.29
CA LEU A 2 -28.18 19.30 44.74
C LEU A 2 -26.79 18.86 45.25
N LYS A 3 -26.64 18.57 46.54
CA LYS A 3 -25.36 18.11 47.13
C LYS A 3 -24.83 16.81 46.53
N VAL A 4 -25.73 15.88 46.19
CA VAL A 4 -25.37 14.59 45.57
C VAL A 4 -24.87 14.80 44.15
N ILE A 5 -25.53 15.69 43.39
CA ILE A 5 -25.14 16.03 42.01
C ILE A 5 -23.78 16.74 42.01
N CYS A 6 -23.55 17.68 42.93
CA CYS A 6 -22.25 18.34 43.09
C CYS A 6 -21.15 17.32 43.39
N ASN A 7 -21.35 16.42 44.35
CA ASN A 7 -20.36 15.39 44.70
C ASN A 7 -20.06 14.45 43.53
N GLN A 8 -21.06 14.05 42.74
CA GLN A 8 -20.85 13.22 41.55
C GLN A 8 -20.03 13.94 40.49
N ARG A 9 -20.40 15.19 40.18
CA ARG A 9 -19.65 16.05 39.25
C ARG A 9 -18.20 16.20 39.69
N ASP A 10 -17.97 16.44 40.97
CA ASP A 10 -16.62 16.66 41.51
C ASP A 10 -15.80 15.37 41.41
N ARG A 11 -16.40 14.21 41.66
CA ARG A 11 -15.75 12.90 41.42
C ARG A 11 -15.39 12.67 39.96
N PHE A 12 -16.27 13.03 39.02
CA PHE A 12 -15.96 12.92 37.59
C PHE A 12 -14.86 13.89 37.17
N ARG A 13 -14.84 15.13 37.70
CA ARG A 13 -13.75 16.08 37.47
C ARG A 13 -12.43 15.59 38.02
N THR A 14 -12.42 15.01 39.22
CA THR A 14 -11.21 14.43 39.81
C THR A 14 -10.66 13.32 38.91
N ARG A 15 -11.51 12.39 38.47
CA ARG A 15 -11.09 11.33 37.54
C ARG A 15 -10.60 11.86 36.20
N LEU A 16 -11.29 12.86 35.64
CA LEU A 16 -10.88 13.47 34.39
C LEU A 16 -9.47 14.06 34.53
N ARG A 17 -9.22 14.79 35.61
CA ARG A 17 -7.90 15.37 35.91
C ARG A 17 -6.82 14.31 36.12
N GLU A 18 -7.14 13.21 36.81
CA GLU A 18 -6.23 12.08 37.00
C GLU A 18 -5.87 11.44 35.65
N THR A 19 -6.85 11.16 34.80
CA THR A 19 -6.62 10.59 33.46
C THR A 19 -5.87 11.56 32.54
N GLU A 20 -6.16 12.86 32.59
CA GLU A 20 -5.42 13.88 31.84
C GLU A 20 -3.95 13.93 32.25
N GLU A 21 -3.67 13.83 33.55
CA GLU A 21 -2.32 13.79 34.09
C GLU A 21 -1.58 12.50 33.72
N GLU A 22 -2.25 11.35 33.77
CA GLU A 22 -1.69 10.07 33.28
C GLU A 22 -1.35 10.15 31.79
N ILE A 23 -2.22 10.72 30.96
CA ILE A 23 -1.95 10.94 29.53
C ILE A 23 -0.73 11.85 29.34
N ARG A 24 -0.60 12.92 30.13
CA ARG A 24 0.55 13.83 30.07
C ARG A 24 1.84 13.08 30.40
N GLN A 25 1.85 12.30 31.47
CA GLN A 25 3.01 11.51 31.89
C GLN A 25 3.37 10.42 30.88
N LEU A 26 2.39 9.75 30.27
CA LEU A 26 2.64 8.76 29.23
C LEU A 26 3.25 9.40 27.98
N LYS A 27 2.76 10.57 27.57
CA LYS A 27 3.34 11.32 26.44
C LYS A 27 4.78 11.74 26.70
N GLU A 28 5.08 12.19 27.91
CA GLU A 28 6.44 12.53 28.32
C GLU A 28 7.36 11.31 28.27
N LYS A 29 6.92 10.17 28.84
CA LYS A 29 7.66 8.90 28.78
C LYS A 29 7.92 8.45 27.34
N ILE A 30 6.93 8.55 26.45
CA ILE A 30 7.10 8.25 25.03
C ILE A 30 8.16 9.16 24.40
N GLY A 31 8.15 10.45 24.72
CA GLY A 31 9.16 11.40 24.26
C GLY A 31 10.58 11.01 24.69
N VAL A 32 10.77 10.74 25.99
CA VAL A 32 12.06 10.33 26.55
C VAL A 32 12.55 9.03 25.92
N LEU A 33 11.69 8.01 25.86
CA LEU A 33 12.04 6.72 25.25
C LEU A 33 12.39 6.85 23.77
N THR A 34 11.70 7.74 23.04
CA THR A 34 12.01 7.98 21.63
C THR A 34 13.41 8.57 21.47
N VAL A 35 13.78 9.55 22.31
CA VAL A 35 15.13 10.15 22.29
C VAL A 35 16.20 9.12 22.65
N GLU A 36 15.96 8.30 23.67
CA GLU A 36 16.89 7.25 24.08
C GLU A 36 17.06 6.16 23.01
N LEU A 37 15.98 5.80 22.33
CA LEU A 37 15.99 4.86 21.21
C LEU A 37 16.85 5.40 20.05
N GLU A 38 16.65 6.65 19.65
CA GLU A 38 17.45 7.27 18.59
C GLU A 38 18.93 7.42 18.98
N LYS A 39 19.22 7.78 20.24
CA LYS A 39 20.59 7.80 20.77
C LYS A 39 21.24 6.41 20.69
N THR A 40 20.54 5.38 21.15
CA THR A 40 21.03 4.00 21.13
C THR A 40 21.26 3.51 19.69
N LYS A 41 20.37 3.85 18.75
CA LYS A 41 20.58 3.56 17.33
C LYS A 41 21.86 4.20 16.78
N ALA A 42 22.08 5.48 17.08
CA ALA A 42 23.27 6.20 16.65
C ALA A 42 24.56 5.59 17.23
N ASP A 43 24.52 5.20 18.51
CA ASP A 43 25.64 4.56 19.18
C ASP A 43 25.91 3.15 18.61
N ASN A 44 24.87 2.38 18.26
CA ASN A 44 25.00 1.09 17.58
C ASN A 44 25.68 1.20 16.22
N VAL A 45 25.33 2.21 15.41
CA VAL A 45 25.99 2.45 14.12
C VAL A 45 27.49 2.78 14.31
N LYS A 46 27.82 3.60 15.30
CA LYS A 46 29.22 3.90 15.64
C LYS A 46 29.98 2.66 16.11
N LEU A 47 29.34 1.82 16.92
CA LEU A 47 29.94 0.59 17.40
C LEU A 47 30.20 -0.39 16.25
N TYR A 48 29.26 -0.52 15.33
CA TYR A 48 29.45 -1.28 14.09
C TYR A 48 30.68 -0.78 13.31
N GLY A 49 30.81 0.53 13.11
CA GLY A 49 31.98 1.12 12.46
C GLY A 49 33.30 0.81 13.18
N LYS A 50 33.33 0.84 14.52
CA LYS A 50 34.51 0.46 15.31
C LYS A 50 34.86 -1.02 15.16
N ILE A 51 33.87 -1.91 15.25
CA ILE A 51 34.06 -3.36 15.06
C ILE A 51 34.64 -3.61 13.67
N ARG A 52 34.07 -2.97 12.65
CA ARG A 52 34.55 -3.13 11.27
C ARG A 52 35.98 -2.65 11.08
N TYR A 53 36.31 -1.48 11.63
CA TYR A 53 37.68 -0.95 11.61
C TYR A 53 38.68 -1.91 12.28
N VAL A 54 38.34 -2.47 13.44
CA VAL A 54 39.19 -3.44 14.15
C VAL A 54 39.33 -4.74 13.37
N GLN A 55 38.23 -5.26 12.80
CA GLN A 55 38.25 -6.44 11.94
C GLN A 55 39.17 -6.22 10.73
N ASP A 56 39.03 -5.11 10.02
CA ASP A 56 39.85 -4.80 8.84
C ASP A 56 41.34 -4.63 9.21
N TYR A 57 41.66 -3.97 10.33
CA TYR A 57 43.03 -3.84 10.82
C TYR A 57 43.62 -5.20 11.27
N SER A 58 42.81 -6.06 11.88
CA SER A 58 43.23 -7.43 12.24
C SER A 58 43.47 -8.30 11.02
N LEU A 59 42.64 -8.18 9.98
CA LEU A 59 42.82 -8.87 8.70
C LEU A 59 44.12 -8.42 8.03
N GLU A 60 44.41 -7.11 8.03
CA GLU A 60 45.68 -6.57 7.53
C GLU A 60 46.90 -7.18 8.25
N LYS A 61 46.83 -7.32 9.59
CA LYS A 61 47.87 -8.02 10.37
C LYS A 61 47.96 -9.52 10.09
N VAL A 62 46.85 -10.21 9.84
CA VAL A 62 46.82 -11.66 9.57
C VAL A 62 47.32 -11.98 8.16
N VAL A 63 47.16 -11.08 7.17
CA VAL A 63 47.77 -11.25 5.85
C VAL A 63 49.31 -11.25 5.93
N SER A 64 49.90 -10.61 6.95
CA SER A 64 51.35 -10.67 7.23
C SER A 64 51.80 -11.92 8.01
N ARG A 65 50.87 -12.72 8.55
CA ARG A 65 51.16 -13.96 9.30
C ARG A 65 50.26 -15.07 8.79
N GLY A 66 50.71 -15.72 7.72
CA GLY A 66 49.98 -16.78 7.04
C GLY A 66 49.40 -17.82 7.99
N SER A 67 48.07 -17.86 8.09
CA SER A 67 47.22 -19.03 8.33
C SER A 67 45.78 -18.55 8.58
N LYS A 68 44.97 -18.55 7.51
CA LYS A 68 43.51 -18.36 7.57
C LYS A 68 42.89 -19.54 8.32
N LYS A 69 42.66 -19.41 9.62
CA LYS A 69 41.55 -20.13 10.26
C LYS A 69 40.32 -19.23 10.11
N TYR A 70 39.46 -19.59 9.16
CA TYR A 70 38.08 -19.13 9.14
C TYR A 70 37.48 -19.53 10.48
N ALA A 71 37.33 -18.57 11.39
CA ALA A 71 36.36 -18.68 12.45
C ALA A 71 35.00 -18.64 11.73
N GLU A 72 34.47 -19.82 11.41
CA GLU A 72 33.05 -19.97 11.12
C GLU A 72 32.31 -19.37 12.31
N ASP A 73 31.63 -18.25 12.05
CA ASP A 73 30.82 -17.53 13.00
C ASP A 73 29.48 -18.27 13.10
N VAL A 74 29.42 -19.26 13.99
CA VAL A 74 28.30 -20.19 14.21
C VAL A 74 27.08 -19.49 14.89
N GLU A 75 26.92 -18.18 14.73
CA GLU A 75 25.78 -17.39 15.24
C GLU A 75 25.01 -16.62 14.12
N SER A 76 25.29 -16.94 12.86
CA SER A 76 24.88 -16.20 11.65
C SER A 76 23.37 -16.12 11.34
N GLY A 77 22.48 -16.73 12.13
CA GLY A 77 21.04 -16.71 11.82
C GLY A 77 20.34 -15.40 12.19
N PHE A 78 20.61 -14.89 13.40
CA PHE A 78 19.97 -13.67 13.93
C PHE A 78 20.95 -12.49 14.00
N ALA A 79 22.23 -12.77 14.25
CA ALA A 79 23.28 -11.76 14.25
C ALA A 79 23.48 -11.15 12.86
N SER A 80 23.37 -11.94 11.78
CA SER A 80 23.58 -11.44 10.41
C SER A 80 22.49 -10.46 9.96
N ASP A 81 21.24 -10.63 10.40
CA ASP A 81 20.15 -9.70 10.06
C ASP A 81 20.34 -8.35 10.76
N VAL A 82 20.72 -8.39 12.04
CA VAL A 82 21.02 -7.18 12.82
C VAL A 82 22.27 -6.49 12.27
N GLU A 83 23.32 -7.26 11.97
CA GLU A 83 24.55 -6.78 11.36
C GLU A 83 24.28 -6.15 9.99
N SER A 84 23.52 -6.82 9.12
CA SER A 84 23.15 -6.32 7.79
C SER A 84 22.39 -5.00 7.85
N LYS A 85 21.50 -4.85 8.85
CA LYS A 85 20.78 -3.59 9.08
C LYS A 85 21.72 -2.44 9.41
N TYR A 86 22.64 -2.62 10.35
CA TYR A 86 23.58 -1.56 10.75
C TYR A 86 24.68 -1.33 9.73
N LYS A 87 25.12 -2.39 9.03
CA LYS A 87 26.01 -2.32 7.87
C LYS A 87 25.46 -1.40 6.78
N LYS A 88 24.21 -1.62 6.38
CA LYS A 88 23.57 -0.78 5.36
C LYS A 88 23.48 0.69 5.80
N ILE A 89 23.09 0.94 7.05
CA ILE A 89 23.00 2.31 7.60
C ILE A 89 24.39 2.98 7.59
N TYR A 90 25.43 2.23 7.96
CA TYR A 90 26.81 2.71 7.97
C TYR A 90 27.35 3.00 6.56
N GLU A 91 27.14 2.10 5.59
CA GLU A 91 27.55 2.28 4.20
C GLU A 91 26.82 3.47 3.55
N ASP A 92 25.52 3.64 3.84
CA ASP A 92 24.72 4.78 3.39
C ASP A 92 25.23 6.11 3.96
N ASP A 93 25.71 6.12 5.22
CA ASP A 93 26.24 7.31 5.91
C ASP A 93 27.69 7.65 5.49
N ILE A 94 28.52 6.63 5.24
CA ILE A 94 29.91 6.81 4.83
C ILE A 94 30.08 7.23 3.38
N ASN A 95 29.17 6.84 2.48
CA ASN A 95 29.35 7.11 1.06
C ASN A 95 29.07 8.60 0.75
N PRO A 96 30.10 9.43 0.44
CA PRO A 96 29.92 10.86 0.18
C PRO A 96 29.05 11.12 -1.06
N PHE A 97 28.94 10.15 -1.98
CA PHE A 97 28.10 10.21 -3.18
C PHE A 97 26.68 9.70 -2.94
N ALA A 98 26.41 8.91 -1.89
CA ALA A 98 25.05 8.47 -1.55
C ALA A 98 24.22 9.64 -1.01
N ALA A 99 24.80 10.47 -0.13
CA ALA A 99 24.16 11.69 0.36
C ALA A 99 23.86 12.68 -0.78
N PHE A 100 24.81 12.87 -1.71
CA PHE A 100 24.63 13.77 -2.85
C PHE A 100 23.63 13.22 -3.89
N SER A 101 23.74 11.95 -4.28
CA SER A 101 22.81 11.31 -5.23
C SER A 101 21.39 11.14 -4.68
N LYS A 102 21.22 10.94 -3.36
CA LYS A 102 19.90 10.95 -2.72
C LYS A 102 19.29 12.35 -2.75
N LYS A 103 20.08 13.39 -2.46
CA LYS A 103 19.64 14.79 -2.53
C LYS A 103 19.30 15.22 -3.96
N GLU A 104 20.08 14.79 -4.95
CA GLU A 104 19.82 15.03 -6.38
C GLU A 104 18.59 14.25 -6.88
N ARG A 105 18.43 12.97 -6.50
CA ARG A 105 17.21 12.20 -6.80
C ARG A 105 15.97 12.83 -6.18
N ASP A 106 16.03 13.27 -4.93
CA ASP A 106 14.89 13.90 -4.24
C ASP A 106 14.52 15.27 -4.86
N GLN A 107 15.49 16.03 -5.38
CA GLN A 107 15.23 17.25 -6.16
C GLN A 107 14.63 16.94 -7.54
N ARG A 108 15.17 15.96 -8.26
CA ARG A 108 14.63 15.50 -9.56
C ARG A 108 13.20 14.94 -9.44
N TYR A 109 12.87 14.25 -8.34
CA TYR A 109 11.50 13.79 -8.06
C TYR A 109 10.53 14.94 -7.74
N LYS A 110 11.01 16.04 -7.14
CA LYS A 110 10.19 17.24 -6.87
C LYS A 110 9.95 18.08 -8.12
N GLU A 111 10.89 18.10 -9.07
CA GLU A 111 10.77 18.88 -10.31
C GLU A 111 9.98 18.15 -11.42
N LEU A 112 9.80 16.81 -11.34
CA LEU A 112 9.06 16.02 -12.34
C LEU A 112 7.71 15.45 -11.85
N GLY A 113 7.27 15.77 -10.64
CA GLY A 113 6.37 14.91 -9.87
C GLY A 113 4.92 15.36 -9.64
N PHE A 114 4.32 16.25 -10.43
CA PHE A 114 2.88 16.57 -10.24
C PHE A 114 1.97 16.11 -11.39
N ARG A 115 2.40 16.23 -12.65
CA ARG A 115 1.53 15.91 -13.81
C ARG A 115 1.57 14.43 -14.22
N ASP A 116 2.68 13.74 -13.97
CA ASP A 116 2.86 12.33 -14.33
C ASP A 116 2.41 11.37 -13.21
N ARG A 117 2.36 11.86 -11.98
CA ARG A 117 1.92 11.11 -10.79
C ARG A 117 0.43 10.77 -10.85
N ILE A 118 -0.38 11.62 -11.47
CA ILE A 118 -1.82 11.41 -11.65
C ILE A 118 -2.07 10.39 -12.77
N THR A 119 -1.41 10.54 -13.92
CA THR A 119 -1.57 9.62 -15.08
C THR A 119 -1.13 8.20 -14.75
N LEU A 120 0.04 8.04 -14.10
CA LEU A 120 0.55 6.71 -13.72
C LEU A 120 -0.20 6.12 -12.50
N SER A 121 -0.68 6.95 -11.57
CA SER A 121 -1.55 6.50 -10.48
C SER A 121 -2.89 6.00 -10.99
N SER A 122 -3.54 6.71 -11.90
CA SER A 122 -4.79 6.28 -12.52
C SER A 122 -4.62 4.97 -13.30
N GLY A 123 -3.53 4.81 -14.07
CA GLY A 123 -3.23 3.57 -14.79
C GLY A 123 -2.92 2.39 -13.87
N ARG A 124 -2.15 2.60 -12.81
CA ARG A 124 -1.77 1.53 -11.86
C ARG A 124 -2.88 1.22 -10.85
N PHE A 125 -3.76 2.17 -10.56
CA PHE A 125 -4.98 1.96 -9.77
C PHE A 125 -5.96 1.05 -10.50
N LEU A 126 -6.05 1.16 -11.83
CA LEU A 126 -6.84 0.25 -12.67
C LEU A 126 -6.23 -1.15 -12.77
N LEU A 127 -4.91 -1.29 -12.94
CA LEU A 127 -4.26 -2.61 -13.10
C LEU A 127 -3.93 -3.32 -11.77
N GLY A 128 -3.64 -2.56 -10.70
CA GLY A 128 -3.12 -3.08 -9.44
C GLY A 128 -4.15 -3.32 -8.34
N ASN A 129 -5.32 -2.67 -8.40
CA ASN A 129 -6.29 -2.74 -7.31
C ASN A 129 -7.30 -3.87 -7.55
N LYS A 130 -7.44 -4.79 -6.57
CA LYS A 130 -8.44 -5.88 -6.60
C LYS A 130 -9.85 -5.36 -6.92
N TYR A 131 -10.18 -4.17 -6.42
CA TYR A 131 -11.46 -3.52 -6.64
C TYR A 131 -11.67 -3.03 -8.07
N ALA A 132 -10.62 -2.61 -8.79
CA ALA A 132 -10.76 -2.14 -10.17
C ALA A 132 -11.06 -3.30 -11.13
N ARG A 133 -10.45 -4.47 -10.91
CA ARG A 133 -10.80 -5.70 -11.66
C ARG A 133 -12.24 -6.09 -11.39
N THR A 134 -12.65 -6.13 -10.12
CA THR A 134 -14.04 -6.43 -9.75
C THR A 134 -15.02 -5.44 -10.37
N PHE A 135 -14.72 -4.15 -10.38
CA PHE A 135 -15.56 -3.12 -11.01
C PHE A 135 -15.69 -3.34 -12.53
N ALA A 136 -14.60 -3.65 -13.24
CA ALA A 136 -14.63 -3.95 -14.67
C ALA A 136 -15.45 -5.21 -14.98
N PHE A 137 -15.33 -6.27 -14.17
CA PHE A 137 -16.17 -7.48 -14.29
C PHE A 137 -17.65 -7.17 -14.10
N PHE A 138 -18.02 -6.37 -13.09
CA PHE A 138 -19.42 -5.97 -12.90
C PHE A 138 -19.92 -5.06 -14.02
N TYR A 139 -19.07 -4.18 -14.54
CA TYR A 139 -19.41 -3.32 -15.67
C TYR A 139 -19.71 -4.13 -16.94
N THR A 140 -18.88 -5.12 -17.28
CA THR A 140 -19.12 -5.98 -18.45
C THR A 140 -20.38 -6.84 -18.26
N ILE A 141 -20.60 -7.43 -17.08
CA ILE A 141 -21.83 -8.18 -16.77
C ILE A 141 -23.06 -7.27 -16.90
N GLY A 142 -23.02 -6.06 -16.33
CA GLY A 142 -24.13 -5.12 -16.36
C GLY A 142 -24.48 -4.69 -17.78
N LEU A 143 -23.46 -4.43 -18.61
CA LEU A 143 -23.65 -4.11 -20.02
C LEU A 143 -24.32 -5.27 -20.77
N HIS A 144 -23.88 -6.52 -20.54
CA HIS A 144 -24.51 -7.68 -21.18
C HIS A 144 -25.98 -7.82 -20.76
N VAL A 145 -26.29 -7.74 -19.46
CA VAL A 145 -27.67 -7.80 -18.96
C VAL A 145 -28.52 -6.69 -19.57
N LEU A 146 -27.99 -5.47 -19.68
CA LEU A 146 -28.68 -4.35 -20.28
C LEU A 146 -28.96 -4.57 -21.76
N VAL A 147 -27.98 -5.04 -22.54
CA VAL A 147 -28.15 -5.34 -23.97
C VAL A 147 -29.14 -6.48 -24.17
N PHE A 148 -29.05 -7.57 -23.40
CA PHE A 148 -30.02 -8.66 -23.45
C PHE A 148 -31.43 -8.19 -23.08
N THR A 149 -31.57 -7.32 -22.08
CA THR A 149 -32.87 -6.74 -21.70
C THR A 149 -33.42 -5.84 -22.80
N CYS A 150 -32.57 -5.04 -23.44
CA CYS A 150 -32.94 -4.20 -24.57
C CYS A 150 -33.41 -5.05 -25.76
N LEU A 151 -32.64 -6.08 -26.13
CA LEU A 151 -33.01 -7.03 -27.17
C LEU A 151 -34.27 -7.81 -26.83
N TYR A 152 -34.46 -8.23 -25.59
CA TYR A 152 -35.67 -8.92 -25.16
C TYR A 152 -36.90 -8.00 -25.25
N ARG A 153 -36.77 -6.74 -24.82
CA ARG A 153 -37.84 -5.75 -24.94
C ARG A 153 -38.15 -5.41 -26.39
N MET A 154 -37.14 -5.20 -27.23
CA MET A 154 -37.32 -4.98 -28.68
C MET A 154 -37.88 -6.22 -29.38
N SER A 155 -37.43 -7.42 -29.02
CA SER A 155 -37.95 -8.67 -29.55
C SER A 155 -39.40 -8.88 -29.13
N ALA A 156 -39.77 -8.60 -27.87
CA ALA A 156 -41.14 -8.70 -27.39
C ALA A 156 -42.05 -7.64 -28.05
N LEU A 157 -41.56 -6.41 -28.24
CA LEU A 157 -42.25 -5.36 -28.97
C LEU A 157 -42.39 -5.69 -30.46
N SER A 158 -41.38 -6.28 -31.08
CA SER A 158 -41.40 -6.76 -32.47
C SER A 158 -42.35 -7.94 -32.63
N TYR A 159 -42.38 -8.88 -31.68
CA TYR A 159 -43.35 -9.98 -31.68
C TYR A 159 -44.79 -9.46 -31.59
N LEU A 160 -45.03 -8.42 -30.79
CA LEU A 160 -46.34 -7.79 -30.68
C LEU A 160 -46.69 -6.94 -31.92
N SER A 161 -45.69 -6.35 -32.58
CA SER A 161 -45.87 -5.56 -33.81
C SER A 161 -46.10 -6.41 -35.06
N ASN A 162 -45.62 -7.66 -35.10
CA ASN A 162 -45.81 -8.58 -36.24
C ASN A 162 -47.08 -9.45 -36.13
N GLY A 163 -47.88 -9.31 -35.06
CA GLY A 163 -49.19 -9.95 -34.96
C GLY A 163 -50.31 -8.96 -35.29
N PRO A 164 -50.54 -8.63 -36.58
CA PRO A 164 -51.69 -9.25 -37.27
C PRO A 164 -51.52 -9.38 -38.80
N GLU A 165 -50.31 -9.48 -39.35
CA GLU A 165 -50.13 -9.49 -40.82
C GLU A 165 -50.27 -10.89 -41.46
N GLU A 166 -50.19 -11.98 -40.70
CA GLU A 166 -50.37 -13.34 -41.23
C GLU A 166 -51.81 -13.67 -41.65
N PHE A 167 -52.82 -12.93 -41.16
CA PHE A 167 -54.23 -13.27 -41.47
C PHE A 167 -54.73 -12.71 -42.81
N LEU A 168 -54.08 -11.70 -43.39
CA LEU A 168 -54.56 -11.02 -44.61
C LEU A 168 -53.91 -11.51 -45.92
N ILE A 169 -52.83 -12.28 -45.85
CA ILE A 169 -52.10 -12.77 -47.04
C ILE A 169 -52.63 -14.15 -47.52
N GLY A 170 -53.30 -14.90 -46.63
CA GLY A 170 -53.85 -16.22 -46.93
C GLY A 170 -55.08 -16.26 -47.84
N GLU A 171 -55.92 -15.22 -47.83
CA GLU A 171 -57.18 -15.21 -48.61
C GLU A 171 -57.03 -14.75 -50.07
N LYS A 172 -55.91 -14.13 -50.47
CA LYS A 172 -55.77 -13.56 -51.82
C LYS A 172 -55.25 -14.51 -52.90
N ASN A 173 -54.82 -15.71 -52.55
CA ASN A 173 -54.11 -16.61 -53.48
C ASN A 173 -54.92 -17.82 -53.99
N VAL A 174 -56.23 -17.87 -53.73
CA VAL A 174 -57.09 -18.95 -54.21
C VAL A 174 -58.25 -18.33 -54.99
N ASP A 175 -58.00 -17.96 -56.24
CA ASP A 175 -58.99 -18.03 -57.34
C ASP A 175 -58.44 -17.29 -58.55
N LEU A 176 -58.02 -18.02 -59.59
CA LEU A 176 -58.29 -17.67 -60.99
C LEU A 176 -57.96 -18.88 -61.90
N PRO A 177 -58.86 -19.24 -62.83
CA PRO A 177 -58.79 -20.49 -63.59
C PRO A 177 -57.84 -20.39 -64.78
N ARG A 178 -57.20 -21.52 -65.10
CA ARG A 178 -56.30 -21.69 -66.24
C ARG A 178 -57.13 -21.91 -67.51
N ALA A 179 -57.11 -20.97 -68.44
CA ALA A 179 -57.56 -21.14 -69.83
C ALA A 179 -56.37 -20.90 -70.77
N PRO A 180 -56.28 -21.57 -71.93
CA PRO A 180 -55.58 -21.01 -73.08
C PRO A 180 -56.47 -20.03 -73.85
#